data_AF-A0A7V8YKT7-F1
#
_entry.id   AF-A0A7V8YKT7-F1
#
_cell.length_a   1.000
_cell.length_b   1.000
_cell.length_c   1.000
_cell.angle_alpha   90.00
_cell.angle_beta   90.00
_cell.angle_gamma   90.00
#
_symmetry.space_group_name_H-M   'P 1'
#
loop_
_entity.id
_entity.type
_entity.pdbx_description
1 polymer ?
#
loop_
_entity_poly.entity_id
_entity_poly.type
_entity_poly.pdbx_seq_one_letter_code
_entity_poly.pdbx_strand_id
1 'polypeptide(L)' 'MPSAAQISVRLAARRSAARPADVLVPLRYRTDQGELSLFSTTSVLGTPLDVTLAELAVESFFPTDESSADILRSLA' A
#
# COMPACT_ATOMS: atom_id res chain seq x y z
N MET A 1 -1.53 21.17 -17.33
CA MET A 1 -2.00 19.81 -17.02
C MET A 1 -0.84 19.06 -16.35
N PRO A 2 -0.92 18.71 -15.06
CA PRO A 2 0.11 17.88 -14.45
C PRO A 2 0.01 16.45 -15.01
N SER A 3 1.14 15.91 -15.44
CA SER A 3 1.24 14.54 -15.96
C SER A 3 0.88 13.56 -14.84
N ALA A 4 -0.21 12.82 -15.02
CA ALA A 4 -0.55 11.70 -14.16
C ALA A 4 0.60 10.68 -14.26
N ALA A 5 1.41 10.60 -13.22
CA ALA A 5 2.47 9.62 -13.09
C ALA A 5 1.86 8.22 -13.28
N GLN A 6 2.17 7.58 -14.41
CA GLN A 6 1.67 6.26 -14.73
C GLN A 6 2.24 5.27 -13.72
N ILE A 7 1.38 4.77 -12.82
CA ILE A 7 1.70 3.72 -11.87
C ILE A 7 1.83 2.42 -12.66
N SER A 8 3.06 2.11 -13.10
CA SER A 8 3.38 0.83 -13.73
C SER A 8 3.54 -0.24 -12.65
N VAL A 9 2.47 -0.96 -12.32
CA VAL A 9 2.53 -2.12 -11.42
C VAL A 9 3.15 -3.30 -12.18
N ARG A 10 4.45 -3.55 -11.98
CA ARG A 10 5.09 -4.78 -12.48
C ARG A 10 4.82 -5.90 -11.49
N LEU A 11 3.73 -6.65 -11.70
CA LEU A 11 3.39 -7.83 -10.91
C LEU A 11 4.46 -8.91 -11.13
N ALA A 12 5.48 -8.95 -10.27
CA ALA A 12 6.47 -10.02 -10.25
C ALA A 12 5.91 -11.26 -9.54
N ALA A 13 4.79 -11.79 -10.02
CA ALA A 13 4.28 -13.09 -9.57
C ALA A 13 5.07 -14.20 -10.28
N ARG A 14 6.32 -14.43 -9.88
CA ARG A 14 6.94 -15.75 -10.11
C ARG A 14 6.30 -16.71 -9.11
N ARG A 15 5.45 -17.60 -9.61
CA ARG A 15 4.80 -18.67 -8.83
C ARG A 15 5.86 -19.48 -8.07
N SER A 16 6.00 -19.19 -6.78
CA SER A 16 6.84 -19.91 -5.82
C SER A 16 5.92 -20.47 -4.74
N ALA A 17 6.28 -21.59 -4.13
CA ALA A 17 5.48 -22.20 -3.07
C ALA A 17 5.27 -21.19 -1.93
N ALA A 18 4.00 -20.96 -1.55
CA ALA A 18 3.56 -19.92 -0.64
C ALA A 18 4.41 -19.85 0.64
N ARG A 19 5.33 -18.88 0.72
CA ARG A 19 6.02 -18.46 1.94
C ARG A 19 5.18 -17.40 2.64
N PRO A 20 5.40 -17.09 3.94
CA PRO A 20 4.64 -16.05 4.65
C PRO A 20 4.64 -14.68 3.93
N ALA A 21 5.68 -14.39 3.14
CA ALA A 21 5.77 -13.20 2.30
C ALA A 21 4.84 -13.20 1.08
N ASP A 22 4.26 -14.34 0.69
CA ASP A 22 3.34 -14.44 -0.46
C ASP A 22 1.92 -13.93 -0.14
N VAL A 23 1.66 -13.57 1.12
CA VAL A 23 0.42 -12.88 1.56
C VAL A 23 0.56 -11.35 1.47
N LEU A 24 1.79 -10.84 1.38
CA LEU A 24 2.07 -9.41 1.32
C LEU A 24 2.49 -9.01 -0.09
N VAL A 25 1.78 -8.06 -0.68
CA VAL A 25 2.18 -7.45 -1.95
C VAL A 25 3.03 -6.22 -1.62
N PRO A 26 4.35 -6.24 -1.86
CA PRO A 26 5.20 -5.07 -1.63
C PRO A 26 4.92 -3.98 -2.67
N LEU A 27 4.82 -2.74 -2.21
CA LEU A 27 4.65 -1.55 -3.03
C LEU A 27 5.93 -0.71 -2.94
N ARG A 28 6.47 -0.30 -4.09
CA ARG A 28 7.64 0.60 -4.15
C ARG A 28 7.31 1.84 -4.96
N TYR A 29 7.44 3.01 -4.33
CA TYR A 29 7.17 4.31 -4.94
C TYR A 29 8.43 5.16 -4.98
N ARG A 30 8.62 5.89 -6.08
CA ARG A 30 9.63 6.95 -6.17
C ARG A 30 8.93 8.28 -5.96
N THR A 31 9.44 9.07 -5.03
CA THR A 31 8.94 10.39 -4.67
C THR A 31 10.09 11.39 -4.68
N ASP A 32 9.78 12.69 -4.59
CA ASP A 32 10.82 13.73 -4.50
C ASP A 32 11.62 13.63 -3.18
N GLN A 33 11.04 13.00 -2.17
CA GLN A 33 11.62 12.77 -0.84
C GLN A 33 12.48 11.50 -0.78
N GLY A 34 12.49 10.68 -1.84
CA GLY A 34 13.20 9.41 -1.90
C GLY A 34 12.31 8.24 -2.29
N GLU A 35 12.83 7.02 -2.11
CA GLU A 35 12.07 5.80 -2.37
C GLU A 35 11.30 5.36 -1.13
N LEU A 36 10.02 5.05 -1.29
CA LEU A 36 9.18 4.44 -0.29
C LEU A 36 8.98 2.96 -0.63
N SER A 37 9.28 2.08 0.33
CA SER A 37 8.92 0.67 0.29
C SER A 37 7.88 0.39 1.37
N LEU A 38 6.70 -0.06 0.93
CA LEU A 38 5.50 -0.19 1.75
C LEU A 38 4.85 -1.57 1.57
N PHE A 39 4.03 -1.96 2.54
CA PHE A 39 2.97 -2.94 2.33
C PHE A 39 1.63 -2.32 2.74
N SER A 40 0.53 -2.79 2.15
CA SER A 40 -0.81 -2.32 2.51
C SER A 40 -1.64 -3.37 3.22
N THR A 41 -2.65 -2.89 3.95
CA THR A 41 -3.71 -3.72 4.54
C THR A 41 -5.04 -3.07 4.23
N THR A 42 -5.98 -3.86 3.70
CA THR A 42 -7.37 -3.42 3.48
C THR A 42 -8.25 -4.06 4.56
N SER A 43 -8.90 -3.22 5.37
CA SER A 43 -9.86 -3.64 6.39
C SER A 43 -11.27 -3.25 5.96
N VAL A 44 -12.20 -4.20 5.95
CA VAL A 44 -13.59 -3.96 5.51
C VAL A 44 -14.52 -4.02 6.72
N LEU A 45 -15.37 -3.01 6.90
CA LEU A 45 -16.41 -2.99 7.93
C LEU A 45 -17.65 -3.74 7.43
N GLY A 46 -17.77 -5.02 7.82
CA GLY A 46 -18.80 -5.93 7.30
C GLY A 46 -20.19 -5.81 7.90
N THR A 47 -20.39 -5.03 8.97
CA THR A 47 -21.71 -4.82 9.60
C THR A 47 -21.90 -3.37 10.05
N PRO A 48 -21.91 -2.39 9.12
CA PRO A 48 -22.14 -1.00 9.51
C PRO A 48 -23.58 -0.86 10.01
N LEU A 49 -23.74 -0.41 11.26
CA LEU A 49 -25.06 -0.23 11.89
C LEU A 49 -25.88 0.90 11.24
N ASP A 50 -25.23 1.86 10.58
CA ASP A 50 -25.86 3.04 9.93
C ASP A 50 -25.00 3.60 8.78
N VAL A 51 -24.71 2.82 7.73
CA VAL A 51 -24.15 3.37 6.47
C VAL A 51 -24.86 2.76 5.27
N THR A 52 -25.55 3.59 4.48
CA THR A 52 -26.34 3.21 3.29
C THR A 52 -25.48 2.92 2.05
N LEU A 53 -24.22 2.51 2.22
CA LEU A 53 -23.22 2.42 1.14
C LEU A 53 -22.59 1.02 1.15
N ALA A 54 -22.06 0.60 0.00
CA ALA A 54 -21.18 -0.56 -0.13
C ALA A 54 -20.15 -0.61 1.01
N GLU A 55 -19.77 -1.83 1.42
CA GLU A 55 -18.91 -2.10 2.58
C GLU A 55 -17.76 -1.07 2.71
N LEU A 56 -17.67 -0.37 3.85
CA LEU A 56 -16.62 0.63 4.05
C LEU A 56 -15.28 -0.10 4.17
N ALA A 57 -14.36 0.17 3.26
CA ALA A 57 -13.00 -0.34 3.30
C ALA A 57 -12.01 0.77 3.69
N VAL A 58 -11.13 0.48 4.64
CA VAL A 58 -9.99 1.31 5.02
C VAL A 58 -8.73 0.63 4.50
N GLU A 59 -7.98 1.31 3.65
CA GLU A 59 -6.64 0.86 3.25
C GLU A 59 -5.58 1.64 4.02
N SER A 60 -4.64 0.91 4.61
CA SER A 60 -3.52 1.46 5.39
C SER A 60 -2.20 1.03 4.75
N PHE A 61 -1.23 1.94 4.71
CA PHE A 61 0.10 1.70 4.14
C PHE A 61 1.16 1.82 5.22
N PHE A 62 2.01 0.80 5.34
CA PHE A 62 3.02 0.70 6.39
C PHE A 62 4.43 0.62 5.80
N PRO A 63 5.41 1.33 6.38
CA PRO A 63 6.79 1.28 5.92
C PRO A 63 7.39 -0.11 6.15
N THR A 64 8.16 -0.61 5.16
CA THR A 64 8.89 -1.88 5.29
C THR A 64 10.32 -1.70 5.78
N ASP A 65 10.80 -0.46 5.87
CA ASP A 65 12.14 -0.09 6.33
C ASP A 65 12.14 1.29 7.03
N GLU A 66 13.24 1.58 7.72
CA GLU A 66 13.41 2.79 8.52
C GLU A 66 13.43 4.07 7.67
N SER A 67 14.09 4.02 6.51
CA SER A 67 14.13 5.15 5.57
C SER A 67 12.73 5.56 5.12
N SER A 68 11.89 4.57 4.79
CA SER A 68 10.51 4.81 4.41
C SER A 68 9.68 5.37 5.57
N ALA A 69 9.92 4.89 6.79
CA ALA A 69 9.25 5.40 7.98
C ALA A 69 9.61 6.86 8.28
N ASP A 70 10.88 7.23 8.11
CA ASP A 70 11.33 8.62 8.32
C ASP A 70 10.78 9.57 7.26
N ILE A 71 10.72 9.13 6.00
CA ILE A 71 10.04 9.90 4.94
C ILE A 71 8.58 10.12 5.33
N LEU A 72 7.84 9.08 5.73
CA LEU A 72 6.43 9.22 6.12
C LEU A 72 6.23 10.14 7.33
N ARG A 73 7.08 10.05 8.36
CA ARG A 73 7.02 10.93 9.53
C ARG A 73 7.32 12.40 9.20
N SER A 74 8.15 12.66 8.19
CA SER A 74 8.45 14.02 7.76
C SER A 74 7.30 14.71 7.00
N LEU A 75 6.31 13.93 6.55
CA LEU A 75 5.15 14.41 5.80
C LEU A 75 3.90 14.65 6.68
N ALA A 76 3.91 14.15 7.92
CA ALA A 76 2.83 14.29 8.89
C ALA A 76 2.95 15.59 9.68
#